data_AF-A0A3E1NQ39-F1
#
_entry.id   AF-A0A3E1NQ39-F1
#
_cell.length_a   1.000
_cell.length_b   1.000
_cell.length_c   1.000
_cell.angle_alpha   90.00
_cell.angle_beta   90.00
_cell.angle_gamma   90.00
#
_symmetry.space_group_name_H-M   'P 1'
#
loop_
_entity.id
_entity.type
_entity.pdbx_description
1 polymer ?
#
loop_
_entity_poly.entity_id
_entity_poly.type
_entity_poly.pdbx_seq_one_letter_code
_entity_poly.pdbx_strand_id
1 'polypeptide(L)'
;MGTADFIVERNAQQVTLQLPEHSAERVRRLKDGLPPTVSIDPCIVECIKELWENGIETTGCCCGHRRQRAWVNVASSSYEKMYELGYELKMPELIRPGVVHGLYTFYLGRRW
;
A
#
# COMPACT_ATOMS: atom_id res chain seq x y z
N MET A 1 6.75 13.66 -17.73
CA MET A 1 6.85 13.00 -16.41
C MET A 1 7.23 11.55 -16.66
N GLY A 2 8.46 11.16 -16.34
CA GLY A 2 8.90 9.78 -16.49
C GLY A 2 8.21 8.90 -15.46
N THR A 3 7.64 7.78 -15.91
CA THR A 3 7.16 6.72 -15.03
C THR A 3 8.32 6.31 -14.12
N ALA A 4 8.17 6.47 -12.81
CA ALA A 4 9.14 5.92 -11.88
C ALA A 4 9.07 4.40 -12.04
N ASP A 5 10.09 3.80 -12.68
CA ASP A 5 10.15 2.36 -12.84
C ASP A 5 10.45 1.73 -11.48
N PHE A 6 9.38 1.42 -10.75
CA PHE A 6 9.48 0.78 -9.44
C PHE A 6 9.93 -0.69 -9.54
N ILE A 7 9.84 -1.34 -10.72
CA ILE A 7 10.03 -2.80 -10.81
C ILE A 7 11.51 -3.16 -10.76
N VAL A 8 11.88 -3.95 -9.76
CA VAL A 8 13.23 -4.52 -9.60
C VAL A 8 13.29 -5.95 -10.10
N GLU A 9 12.24 -6.76 -9.84
CA GLU A 9 12.14 -8.15 -10.29
C GLU A 9 10.66 -8.53 -10.47
N ARG A 10 10.37 -9.50 -11.35
CA ARG A 10 9.03 -10.04 -11.55
C ARG A 10 9.05 -11.55 -11.75
N ASN A 11 8.22 -12.25 -11.00
CA ASN A 11 7.89 -13.66 -11.24
C ASN A 11 6.37 -13.87 -11.26
N ALA A 12 5.93 -15.12 -11.41
CA ALA A 12 4.51 -15.46 -11.52
C ALA A 12 3.70 -15.18 -10.24
N GLN A 13 4.34 -15.16 -9.07
CA GLN A 13 3.69 -15.02 -7.77
C GLN A 13 3.78 -13.60 -7.23
N GLN A 14 4.88 -12.89 -7.49
CA GLN A 14 5.19 -11.60 -6.89
C GLN A 14 5.96 -10.69 -7.86
N VAL A 15 5.78 -9.37 -7.68
CA VAL A 15 6.60 -8.33 -8.29
C VAL A 15 7.34 -7.61 -7.18
N THR A 16 8.67 -7.57 -7.27
CA THR A 16 9.50 -6.83 -6.34
C THR A 16 9.57 -5.38 -6.80
N LEU A 17 9.09 -4.47 -5.96
CA LEU A 17 9.09 -3.04 -6.20
C LEU A 17 10.08 -2.32 -5.29
N GLN A 18 10.68 -1.27 -5.82
CA GLN A 18 11.43 -0.26 -5.08
C GLN A 18 10.45 0.57 -4.24
N LEU A 19 10.69 0.69 -2.94
CA LEU A 19 9.89 1.58 -2.10
C LEU A 19 10.17 3.05 -2.48
N PRO A 20 9.14 3.93 -2.51
CA PRO A 20 9.30 5.36 -2.76
C PRO A 20 10.25 6.03 -1.76
N GLU A 21 10.95 7.08 -2.19
CA GLU A 21 11.90 7.80 -1.33
C GLU A 21 11.27 8.36 -0.06
N HIS A 22 10.00 8.80 -0.14
CA HIS A 22 9.25 9.33 0.99
C HIS A 22 8.72 8.25 1.94
N SER A 23 8.85 6.95 1.61
CA SER A 23 8.27 5.89 2.43
C SER A 23 9.03 5.72 3.75
N ALA A 24 8.29 5.74 4.85
CA ALA A 24 8.84 5.44 6.17
C ALA A 24 9.42 4.00 6.23
N GLU A 25 8.77 3.03 5.58
CA GLU A 25 9.29 1.67 5.48
C GLU A 25 10.62 1.61 4.71
N ARG A 26 10.82 2.46 3.69
CA ARG A 26 12.12 2.56 3.00
C ARG A 26 13.23 2.95 3.98
N VAL A 27 13.01 4.01 4.75
CA VAL A 27 13.97 4.51 5.74
C VAL A 27 14.28 3.44 6.78
N ARG A 28 13.26 2.76 7.29
CA ARG A 28 13.41 1.67 8.25
C ARG A 28 14.25 0.52 7.69
N ARG A 29 13.92 0.02 6.49
CA ARG A 29 14.65 -1.09 5.88
C ARG A 29 16.12 -0.77 5.66
N LEU A 30 16.43 0.44 5.19
CA LEU A 30 17.81 0.90 5.05
C LEU A 30 18.55 0.94 6.39
N LYS A 31 17.89 1.43 7.45
CA LYS A 31 18.46 1.43 8.81
C LYS A 31 18.74 0.01 9.32
N ASP A 32 17.90 -0.94 8.97
CA ASP A 32 18.03 -2.36 9.34
C ASP A 32 19.01 -3.13 8.42
N GLY A 33 19.66 -2.46 7.46
CA GLY A 33 20.59 -3.09 6.50
C GLY A 33 19.88 -3.95 5.44
N LEU A 34 18.58 -3.77 5.25
CA LEU A 34 17.75 -4.49 4.29
C LEU A 34 17.63 -3.70 2.96
N PRO A 35 17.44 -4.40 1.83
CA PRO A 35 17.18 -3.71 0.57
C PRO A 35 15.88 -2.90 0.65
N PRO A 36 15.83 -1.68 0.08
CA PRO A 36 14.65 -0.80 0.10
C PRO A 36 13.53 -1.27 -0.86
N THR A 37 13.28 -2.56 -0.94
CA THR A 37 12.30 -3.17 -1.84
C THR A 37 11.27 -4.01 -1.09
N VAL A 38 10.10 -4.21 -1.69
CA VAL A 38 9.01 -5.04 -1.18
C VAL A 38 8.41 -5.88 -2.30
N SER A 39 7.94 -7.08 -1.97
CA SER A 39 7.24 -7.96 -2.91
C SER A 39 5.73 -7.74 -2.82
N ILE A 40 5.09 -7.50 -3.97
CA ILE A 40 3.67 -7.21 -4.09
C ILE A 40 3.01 -8.23 -5.03
N ASP A 41 1.77 -8.63 -4.71
CA ASP A 41 0.96 -9.49 -5.58
C ASP A 41 0.75 -8.82 -6.95
N PRO A 42 1.07 -9.47 -8.09
CA PRO A 42 1.00 -8.87 -9.42
C PRO A 42 -0.38 -8.30 -9.76
N CYS A 43 -1.44 -8.84 -9.15
CA CYS A 43 -2.82 -8.41 -9.35
C CYS A 43 -3.13 -7.00 -8.88
N ILE A 44 -2.34 -6.42 -7.98
CA ILE A 44 -2.59 -5.10 -7.37
C ILE A 44 -1.39 -4.15 -7.47
N VAL A 45 -0.33 -4.54 -8.17
CA VAL A 45 0.92 -3.76 -8.28
C VAL A 45 0.65 -2.33 -8.75
N GLU A 46 -0.16 -2.15 -9.79
CA GLU A 46 -0.45 -0.82 -10.31
C GLU A 46 -1.26 0.02 -9.32
N CYS A 47 -2.16 -0.60 -8.54
CA CYS A 47 -2.84 0.09 -7.44
C CYS A 47 -1.87 0.63 -6.41
N ILE A 48 -0.92 -0.21 -5.98
CA ILE A 48 0.04 0.15 -4.94
C ILE A 48 0.95 1.28 -5.43
N LYS A 49 1.38 1.23 -6.70
CA LYS A 49 2.14 2.32 -7.32
C LYS A 49 1.33 3.62 -7.36
N GLU A 50 0.07 3.58 -7.80
CA GLU A 50 -0.79 4.78 -7.84
C GLU A 50 -0.96 5.39 -6.44
N LEU A 51 -1.13 4.57 -5.40
CA LEU A 51 -1.19 5.05 -4.02
C LEU A 51 0.13 5.73 -3.61
N TRP A 52 1.28 5.12 -3.92
CA TRP A 52 2.59 5.70 -3.66
C TRP A 52 2.85 7.00 -4.43
N GLU A 53 2.43 7.08 -5.69
CA GLU A 53 2.50 8.32 -6.48
C GLU A 53 1.63 9.43 -5.89
N ASN A 54 0.53 9.06 -5.24
CA ASN A 54 -0.28 9.96 -4.44
C ASN A 54 0.27 10.18 -3.02
N GLY A 55 1.49 9.76 -2.70
CA GLY A 55 2.12 9.99 -1.40
C GLY A 55 1.44 9.27 -0.24
N ILE A 56 0.74 8.16 -0.51
CA ILE A 56 0.13 7.31 0.52
C ILE A 56 1.19 6.37 1.10
N GLU A 57 1.33 6.37 2.42
CA GLU A 57 2.20 5.42 3.13
C GLU A 57 1.46 4.10 3.35
N THR A 58 1.87 3.06 2.64
CA THR A 58 1.31 1.70 2.78
C THR A 58 2.19 0.80 3.63
N THR A 59 1.61 -0.05 4.47
CA THR A 59 2.35 -0.95 5.37
C THR A 59 2.09 -2.43 5.13
N GLY A 60 1.13 -2.78 4.27
CA GLY A 60 0.85 -4.15 3.84
C GLY A 60 -0.36 -4.23 2.93
N CYS A 61 -0.43 -5.22 2.06
CA CYS A 61 -1.57 -5.38 1.15
C CYS A 61 -1.74 -6.85 0.75
N CYS A 62 -2.91 -7.19 0.22
CA CYS A 62 -3.15 -8.48 -0.41
C CYS A 62 -4.23 -8.35 -1.48
N CYS A 63 -4.04 -9.02 -2.61
CA CYS A 63 -5.06 -9.05 -3.67
C CYS A 63 -6.25 -9.97 -3.36
N GLY A 64 -6.14 -10.79 -2.31
CA GLY A 64 -7.15 -11.79 -1.94
C GLY A 64 -7.24 -12.97 -2.92
N HIS A 65 -6.38 -13.03 -3.95
CA HIS A 65 -6.29 -14.11 -4.95
C HIS A 65 -7.66 -14.57 -5.47
N ARG A 66 -8.57 -13.62 -5.75
CA ARG A 66 -9.96 -13.85 -6.21
C ARG A 66 -10.88 -14.58 -5.22
N ARG A 67 -10.41 -14.84 -3.99
CA ARG A 67 -11.19 -15.44 -2.91
C ARG A 67 -11.76 -14.41 -1.95
N GLN A 68 -11.14 -13.23 -1.87
CA GLN A 68 -11.53 -12.13 -1.01
C GLN A 68 -11.34 -10.79 -1.74
N ARG A 69 -11.98 -9.72 -1.25
CA ARG A 69 -11.72 -8.36 -1.74
C ARG A 69 -10.27 -7.99 -1.43
N ALA A 70 -9.59 -7.41 -2.41
CA ALA A 70 -8.26 -6.86 -2.24
C ALA A 70 -8.27 -5.73 -1.19
N TRP A 71 -7.18 -5.58 -0.46
CA TRP A 71 -7.06 -4.59 0.61
C TRP A 71 -5.63 -4.08 0.75
N VAL A 72 -5.51 -2.90 1.37
CA VAL A 72 -4.24 -2.26 1.74
C VAL A 72 -4.34 -1.68 3.15
N ASN A 73 -3.28 -1.81 3.92
CA ASN A 73 -3.06 -1.12 5.18
C ASN A 73 -2.29 0.16 4.91
N VAL A 74 -2.75 1.26 5.49
CA VAL A 74 -2.10 2.58 5.40
C VAL A 74 -1.78 3.12 6.79
N ALA A 75 -0.76 3.98 6.87
CA ALA A 75 -0.46 4.72 8.08
C ALA A 75 -1.59 5.72 8.41
N SER A 76 -1.71 6.10 9.69
CA SER A 76 -2.71 7.09 10.13
C SER A 76 -2.60 8.43 9.40
N SER A 77 -1.39 8.84 9.04
CA SER A 77 -1.13 10.06 8.25
C SER A 77 -1.76 10.04 6.85
N SER A 78 -2.08 8.86 6.32
CA SER A 78 -2.70 8.70 4.99
C SER A 78 -4.21 8.45 5.07
N TYR A 79 -4.79 8.36 6.27
CA TYR A 79 -6.19 8.01 6.47
C TYR A 79 -7.16 8.94 5.74
N GLU A 80 -7.02 10.26 5.93
CA GLU A 80 -7.92 11.25 5.31
C GLU A 80 -7.80 11.22 3.79
N LYS A 81 -6.58 11.15 3.26
CA LYS A 81 -6.32 11.11 1.83
C LYS A 81 -6.91 9.87 1.14
N MET A 82 -6.96 8.73 1.83
CA MET A 82 -7.65 7.55 1.30
C MET A 82 -9.15 7.80 1.05
N TYR A 83 -9.82 8.54 1.94
CA TYR A 83 -11.22 8.94 1.72
C TYR A 83 -11.37 9.96 0.59
N GLU A 84 -10.47 10.94 0.51
CA GLU A 84 -10.47 11.93 -0.59
C GLU A 84 -10.31 11.26 -1.96
N LEU A 85 -9.52 10.19 -2.02
CA LEU A 85 -9.36 9.34 -3.21
C LEU A 85 -10.54 8.38 -3.44
N GLY A 86 -11.54 8.36 -2.56
CA GLY A 86 -12.76 7.58 -2.69
C GLY A 86 -12.66 6.12 -2.25
N TYR A 87 -11.64 5.75 -1.46
CA TYR A 87 -11.49 4.38 -0.95
C TYR A 87 -12.43 4.08 0.22
N GLU A 88 -12.86 2.83 0.31
CA GLU A 88 -13.75 2.31 1.36
C GLU A 88 -12.94 1.66 2.48
N LEU A 89 -13.18 2.06 3.73
CA LEU A 89 -12.57 1.44 4.89
C LEU A 89 -13.14 0.04 5.13
N LYS A 90 -12.28 -0.96 5.37
CA LYS A 90 -12.66 -2.37 5.49
C LYS A 90 -13.38 -2.72 6.80
N MET A 91 -13.05 -2.04 7.89
CA MET A 91 -13.62 -2.30 9.23
C MET A 91 -13.93 -0.99 9.96
N PRO A 92 -14.88 -0.18 9.46
CA PRO A 92 -15.21 1.11 10.06
C PRO A 92 -15.70 1.00 11.51
N GLU A 93 -16.33 -0.11 11.88
CA GLU A 93 -16.83 -0.39 13.22
C GLU A 93 -15.71 -0.48 14.29
N LEU A 94 -14.46 -0.69 13.87
CA LEU A 94 -13.31 -0.70 14.78
C LEU A 94 -12.77 0.70 15.08
N ILE A 95 -13.22 1.72 14.35
CA ILE A 95 -12.75 3.09 14.53
C ILE A 95 -13.53 3.77 15.66
N ARG A 96 -12.85 3.97 16.78
CA ARG A 96 -13.40 4.64 17.96
C ARG A 96 -13.17 6.16 17.91
N PRO A 97 -14.20 6.99 18.12
CA PRO A 97 -14.04 8.43 18.27
C PRO A 97 -13.01 8.78 19.34
N GLY A 98 -12.13 9.75 19.05
CA GLY A 98 -11.09 10.20 19.98
C GLY A 98 -9.89 9.25 20.15
N VAL A 99 -9.84 8.13 19.40
CA VAL A 99 -8.70 7.21 19.41
C VAL A 99 -7.96 7.29 18.08
N VAL A 100 -6.67 7.60 18.13
CA VAL A 100 -5.77 7.51 16.97
C VAL A 100 -5.37 6.04 16.81
N HIS A 101 -5.68 5.46 15.64
CA HIS A 101 -5.27 4.10 15.31
C HIS A 101 -3.92 4.15 14.60
N GLY A 102 -3.04 3.17 14.86
CA GLY A 102 -1.72 3.13 14.23
C GLY A 102 -1.76 2.73 12.75
N LEU A 103 -2.81 2.03 12.32
CA LEU A 103 -3.01 1.60 10.94
C LEU A 103 -4.50 1.56 10.60
N TYR A 104 -4.81 1.75 9.33
CA TYR A 104 -6.17 1.64 8.79
C TYR A 104 -6.17 0.73 7.57
N THR A 105 -7.17 -0.13 7.45
CA THR A 105 -7.29 -1.06 6.31
C THR A 105 -8.38 -0.61 5.37
N PHE A 106 -8.05 -0.33 4.12
CA PHE A 106 -8.99 0.02 3.07
C PHE A 106 -9.14 -1.12 2.06
N TYR A 107 -10.32 -1.27 1.48
CA TYR A 107 -10.51 -2.13 0.32
C TYR A 107 -9.93 -1.45 -0.92
N LEU A 108 -9.20 -2.20 -1.73
CA LEU A 108 -8.83 -1.77 -3.08
C LEU A 108 -10.03 -2.05 -4.01
N GLY A 109 -10.43 -1.07 -4.82
CA GLY A 109 -11.53 -1.20 -5.77
C GLY A 109 -11.28 -2.32 -6.80
N ARG A 110 -12.35 -2.78 -7.48
CA ARG A 110 -12.21 -3.70 -8.63
C ARG A 110 -11.78 -2.90 -9.85
N ARG A 111 -10.47 -2.82 -10.12
CA ARG A 111 -9.92 -2.40 -11.42
C ARG A 111 -8.75 -3.29 -11.84
N TRP A 112 -8.91 -4.61 -11.86
CA TRP A 112 -7.89 -5.53 -12.38
C TRP A 112 -8.54 -6.77 -12.96
#